data_AF-G9J5Y8-F1
#
_entry.id   AF-G9J5Y8-F1
#
_cell.length_a   1.000
_cell.length_b   1.000
_cell.length_c   1.000
_cell.angle_alpha   90.00
_cell.angle_beta   90.00
_cell.angle_gamma   90.00
#
_symmetry.space_group_name_H-M   'P 1'
#
loop_
_entity.id
_entity.type
_entity.pdbx_description
1 polymer ?
#
loop_
_entity_poly.entity_id
_entity_poly.type
_entity_poly.pdbx_seq_one_letter_code
_entity_poly.pdbx_strand_id
1 'polypeptide(L)'
;DVGLSYLYLNRISGSLSGGEAQRIRLATQIGSALSGVIYVLDEPSIGLHQRDNEKLISTLVNLKNLGNTVIVVEHDEQTLRTADYIIDMGPGAGILGGEIVAKGALIDILNSKNSLTGQYLSGKFKIDVPSYRRKADKGEILLLGSNKNNLKNIDVSIPLGVFTVITGVSGSGKSTLLNEVLYPALDSRLKLNEKYCDGFKDIFGYEKIDKIIQINQKPIGRTSRSNPATYVGFFTEIRELFAKLPDAKSRGFKAGRFSFNVKGGRCEKCQGDGY
;
A
#
# COMPACT_ATOMS: atom_id res chain seq x y z
N ASP A 1 16.93 -0.84 -17.44
CA ASP A 1 17.08 0.34 -16.56
C ASP A 1 16.06 0.42 -15.45
N VAL A 2 14.74 0.39 -15.70
CA VAL A 2 13.70 0.53 -14.64
C VAL A 2 13.40 -0.71 -13.78
N GLY A 3 14.31 -1.69 -13.67
CA GLY A 3 14.11 -2.85 -12.79
C GLY A 3 12.99 -3.84 -13.19
N LEU A 4 12.64 -3.92 -14.48
CA LEU A 4 11.56 -4.78 -15.00
C LEU A 4 12.03 -5.96 -15.87
N SER A 5 13.32 -6.29 -15.84
CA SER A 5 13.92 -7.33 -16.71
C SER A 5 13.37 -8.74 -16.51
N TYR A 6 12.62 -8.99 -15.43
CA TYR A 6 11.99 -10.27 -15.14
C TYR A 6 10.60 -10.43 -15.78
N LEU A 7 10.03 -9.38 -16.36
CA LEU A 7 8.74 -9.45 -17.03
C LEU A 7 8.90 -10.02 -18.44
N TYR A 8 8.03 -10.95 -18.82
CA TYR A 8 7.90 -11.42 -20.20
C TYR A 8 6.98 -10.49 -21.00
N LEU A 9 7.26 -10.31 -22.30
CA LEU A 9 6.49 -9.42 -23.18
C LEU A 9 5.02 -9.85 -23.36
N ASN A 10 4.72 -11.14 -23.19
CA ASN A 10 3.37 -11.68 -23.26
C ASN A 10 2.60 -11.57 -21.94
N ARG A 11 3.15 -10.89 -20.93
CA ARG A 11 2.46 -10.72 -19.64
C ARG A 11 1.24 -9.81 -19.78
N ILE A 12 0.11 -10.30 -19.32
CA ILE A 12 -1.18 -9.58 -19.36
C ILE A 12 -1.07 -8.30 -18.51
N SER A 13 -1.44 -7.16 -19.06
CA SER A 13 -1.35 -5.85 -18.39
C SER A 13 -2.12 -5.81 -17.07
N GLY A 14 -3.27 -6.47 -16.98
CA GLY A 14 -4.08 -6.57 -15.77
C GLY A 14 -3.46 -7.39 -14.63
N SER A 15 -2.39 -8.15 -14.86
CA SER A 15 -1.67 -8.92 -13.83
C SER A 15 -0.40 -8.23 -13.31
N LEU A 16 -0.18 -6.99 -13.73
CA LEU A 16 0.90 -6.15 -13.22
C LEU A 16 0.46 -5.47 -11.91
N SER A 17 1.39 -5.37 -10.98
CA SER A 17 1.25 -4.48 -9.83
C SER A 17 1.24 -3.01 -10.27
N GLY A 18 0.69 -2.12 -9.44
CA GLY A 18 0.68 -0.67 -9.72
C GLY A 18 2.08 -0.12 -10.02
N GLY A 19 3.07 -0.48 -9.20
CA GLY A 19 4.47 -0.08 -9.41
C GLY A 19 5.10 -0.67 -10.69
N GLU A 20 4.74 -1.90 -11.09
CA GLU A 20 5.18 -2.45 -12.39
C GLU A 20 4.60 -1.67 -13.56
N ALA A 21 3.28 -1.40 -13.55
CA ALA A 21 2.62 -0.64 -14.59
C ALA A 21 3.19 0.78 -14.72
N GLN A 22 3.44 1.45 -13.59
CA GLN A 22 4.07 2.76 -13.54
C GLN A 22 5.48 2.74 -14.14
N ARG A 23 6.31 1.76 -13.78
CA ARG A 23 7.68 1.64 -14.33
C ARG A 23 7.70 1.27 -15.80
N ILE A 24 6.72 0.51 -16.32
CA ILE A 24 6.57 0.31 -17.77
C ILE A 24 6.30 1.65 -18.45
N ARG A 25 5.38 2.46 -17.91
CA ARG A 25 5.11 3.79 -18.45
C ARG A 25 6.37 4.66 -18.42
N LEU A 26 7.13 4.64 -17.33
CA LEU A 26 8.41 5.35 -17.24
C LEU A 26 9.39 4.91 -18.35
N ALA A 27 9.58 3.59 -18.55
CA ALA A 27 10.42 3.05 -19.62
C ALA A 27 10.02 3.56 -21.01
N THR A 28 8.71 3.61 -21.30
CA THR A 28 8.23 4.10 -22.60
C THR A 28 8.54 5.58 -22.84
N GLN A 29 8.53 6.40 -21.78
CA GLN A 29 8.81 7.83 -21.89
C GLN A 29 10.30 8.13 -22.07
N ILE A 30 11.18 7.30 -21.51
CA ILE A 30 12.63 7.43 -21.75
C ILE A 30 12.95 7.06 -23.19
N GLY A 31 12.31 6.01 -23.71
CA GLY A 31 12.49 5.56 -25.09
C GLY A 31 12.04 6.58 -26.15
N SER A 32 11.13 7.50 -25.82
CA SER A 32 10.69 8.55 -26.75
C SER A 32 11.64 9.74 -26.85
N ALA A 33 12.64 9.85 -25.97
CA ALA A 33 13.67 10.89 -25.99
C ALA A 33 13.12 12.34 -26.11
N LEU A 34 11.96 12.60 -25.49
CA LEU A 34 11.36 13.94 -25.50
C LEU A 34 12.20 14.93 -24.67
N SER A 35 12.18 16.19 -25.06
CA SER A 35 12.84 17.32 -24.39
C SER A 35 11.87 18.47 -24.22
N GLY A 36 12.06 19.30 -23.18
CA GLY A 36 11.16 20.42 -22.87
C GLY A 36 9.82 20.02 -22.24
N VAL A 37 9.72 18.80 -21.70
CA VAL A 37 8.50 18.26 -21.05
C VAL A 37 8.61 18.34 -19.53
N ILE A 38 7.48 18.49 -18.85
CA ILE A 38 7.37 18.32 -17.39
C ILE A 38 6.80 16.93 -17.10
N TYR A 39 7.62 16.09 -16.46
CA TYR A 39 7.19 14.79 -15.96
C TYR A 39 6.77 14.92 -14.50
N VAL A 40 5.57 14.43 -14.17
CA VAL A 40 5.06 14.35 -12.79
C VAL A 40 4.90 12.88 -12.44
N LEU A 41 5.57 12.45 -11.38
CA LEU A 41 5.57 11.07 -10.89
C LEU A 41 5.10 11.01 -9.45
N ASP A 42 4.27 10.00 -9.16
CA ASP A 42 3.70 9.76 -7.84
C ASP A 42 4.28 8.46 -7.26
N GLU A 43 5.20 8.57 -6.31
CA GLU A 43 5.90 7.47 -5.61
C GLU A 43 6.43 6.34 -6.53
N PRO A 44 7.32 6.63 -7.50
CA PRO A 44 7.84 5.64 -8.44
C PRO A 44 8.65 4.50 -7.80
N SER A 45 9.11 4.65 -6.55
CA SER A 45 9.78 3.59 -5.79
C SER A 45 8.83 2.49 -5.27
N ILE A 46 7.51 2.66 -5.37
CA ILE A 46 6.52 1.68 -4.89
C ILE A 46 6.82 0.27 -5.45
N GLY A 47 6.93 -0.69 -4.55
CA GLY A 47 7.16 -2.10 -4.88
C GLY A 47 8.54 -2.38 -5.49
N LEU A 48 9.47 -1.43 -5.40
CA LEU A 48 10.87 -1.59 -5.75
C LEU A 48 11.68 -1.99 -4.52
N HIS A 49 12.69 -2.83 -4.72
CA HIS A 49 13.63 -3.18 -3.66
C HIS A 49 14.74 -2.13 -3.59
N GLN A 50 15.28 -1.83 -2.39
CA GLN A 50 16.31 -0.78 -2.21
C GLN A 50 17.48 -0.89 -3.20
N ARG A 51 17.96 -2.12 -3.44
CA ARG A 51 19.01 -2.41 -4.44
C ARG A 51 18.72 -1.84 -5.84
N ASP A 52 17.47 -1.86 -6.28
CA ASP A 52 17.09 -1.42 -7.62
C ASP A 52 16.68 0.07 -7.64
N ASN A 53 16.63 0.72 -6.48
CA ASN A 53 16.30 2.15 -6.33
C ASN A 53 17.33 3.06 -7.00
N GLU A 54 18.62 2.72 -6.92
CA GLU A 54 19.70 3.43 -7.63
C GLU A 54 19.44 3.54 -9.14
N LYS A 55 18.91 2.48 -9.75
CA LYS A 55 18.61 2.46 -11.18
C LYS A 55 17.39 3.33 -11.51
N LEU A 56 16.42 3.40 -10.61
CA LEU A 56 15.28 4.31 -10.76
C LEU A 56 15.75 5.75 -10.68
N ILE A 57 16.55 6.09 -9.67
CA ILE A 57 17.09 7.44 -9.49
C ILE A 57 17.94 7.86 -10.69
N SER A 58 18.84 7.00 -11.16
CA SER A 58 19.66 7.29 -12.35
C SER A 58 18.80 7.53 -13.60
N THR A 59 17.70 6.78 -13.72
CA THR A 59 16.73 6.97 -14.79
C THR A 59 16.02 8.33 -14.71
N LEU A 60 15.62 8.77 -13.52
CA LEU A 60 15.01 10.09 -13.31
C LEU A 60 16.01 11.22 -13.60
N VAL A 61 17.26 11.06 -13.18
CA VAL A 61 18.35 11.99 -13.49
C VAL A 61 18.62 12.06 -15.00
N ASN A 62 18.56 10.93 -15.71
CA ASN A 62 18.69 10.92 -17.16
C ASN A 62 17.54 11.68 -17.84
N LEU A 63 16.30 11.49 -17.41
CA LEU A 63 15.16 12.25 -17.92
C LEU A 63 15.35 13.76 -17.74
N LYS A 64 15.83 14.18 -16.56
CA LYS A 64 16.21 15.58 -16.30
C LYS A 64 17.28 16.06 -17.28
N ASN A 65 18.36 15.28 -17.44
CA ASN A 65 19.51 15.64 -18.28
C ASN A 65 19.18 15.72 -19.79
N LEU A 66 18.07 15.12 -20.24
CA LEU A 66 17.51 15.31 -21.59
C LEU A 66 16.84 16.68 -21.80
N GLY A 67 16.86 17.57 -20.80
CA GLY A 67 16.26 18.91 -20.86
C GLY A 67 14.81 18.93 -20.40
N ASN A 68 14.42 18.01 -19.52
CA ASN A 68 13.06 17.95 -18.97
C ASN A 68 13.04 18.40 -17.51
N THR A 69 11.87 18.83 -17.04
CA THR A 69 11.61 19.00 -15.60
C THR A 69 11.00 17.72 -15.06
N VAL A 70 11.49 17.24 -13.91
CA VAL A 70 11.01 16.01 -13.27
C VAL A 70 10.54 16.36 -11.86
N ILE A 71 9.24 16.27 -11.62
CA ILE A 71 8.60 16.50 -10.31
C ILE A 71 8.18 15.13 -9.77
N VAL A 72 8.66 14.80 -8.57
CA VAL A 72 8.43 13.49 -7.96
C VAL A 72 7.88 13.67 -6.56
N VAL A 73 6.74 13.03 -6.28
CA VAL A 73 6.28 12.78 -4.90
C VAL A 73 6.98 11.52 -4.40
N GLU A 74 7.74 11.62 -3.32
CA GLU A 74 8.51 10.50 -2.77
C GLU A 74 8.70 10.61 -1.26
N HIS A 75 9.01 9.46 -0.66
CA HIS A 75 9.34 9.32 0.75
C HIS A 75 10.67 8.58 0.97
N ASP A 76 11.26 8.01 -0.09
CA ASP A 76 12.55 7.33 -0.02
C ASP A 76 13.73 8.30 0.23
N GLU A 77 14.53 7.99 1.24
CA GLU A 77 15.68 8.81 1.67
C GLU A 77 16.71 9.00 0.56
N GLN A 78 17.00 7.95 -0.22
CA GLN A 78 18.02 8.02 -1.26
C GLN A 78 17.59 8.96 -2.40
N THR A 79 16.30 8.97 -2.73
CA THR A 79 15.71 9.88 -3.71
C THR A 79 15.76 11.32 -3.22
N LEU A 80 15.34 11.58 -1.97
CA LEU A 80 15.39 12.91 -1.35
C LEU A 80 16.82 13.45 -1.31
N ARG A 81 17.81 12.62 -0.99
CA ARG A 81 19.23 13.03 -0.97
C ARG A 81 19.79 13.34 -2.36
N THR A 82 19.21 12.76 -3.42
CA THR A 82 19.65 12.98 -4.81
C THR A 82 18.93 14.15 -5.48
N ALA A 83 17.81 14.61 -4.92
CA ALA A 83 17.01 15.67 -5.49
C ALA A 83 17.78 16.99 -5.58
N ASP A 84 17.66 17.69 -6.72
CA ASP A 84 18.24 19.02 -6.89
C ASP A 84 17.49 20.07 -6.03
N TYR A 85 16.19 19.86 -5.83
CA TYR A 85 15.30 20.75 -5.06
C TYR A 85 14.21 19.93 -4.38
N ILE A 86 13.91 20.25 -3.12
CA ILE A 86 12.92 19.57 -2.30
C ILE A 86 11.88 20.60 -1.85
N ILE A 87 10.61 20.21 -1.88
CA ILE A 87 9.51 20.95 -1.26
C ILE A 87 8.91 20.02 -0.19
N ASP A 88 9.02 20.42 1.07
CA ASP A 88 8.45 19.68 2.19
C ASP A 88 7.09 20.25 2.56
N MET A 89 6.07 19.38 2.52
CA MET A 89 4.67 19.73 2.82
C MET A 89 4.34 19.31 4.25
N GLY A 90 3.62 20.16 4.97
CA GLY A 90 3.26 19.88 6.37
C GLY A 90 2.36 20.96 6.97
N PRO A 91 2.41 21.18 8.30
CA PRO A 91 3.16 20.40 9.31
C PRO A 91 2.56 19.03 9.63
N GLY A 92 1.31 18.77 9.25
CA GLY A 92 0.61 17.50 9.45
C GLY A 92 -0.20 17.08 8.23
N ALA A 93 -1.15 16.16 8.43
CA ALA A 93 -2.05 15.68 7.38
C ALA A 93 -3.45 16.32 7.49
N GLY A 94 -4.19 16.32 6.38
CA GLY A 94 -5.56 16.84 6.35
C GLY A 94 -5.62 18.33 6.67
N ILE A 95 -6.52 18.72 7.58
CA ILE A 95 -6.70 20.13 7.99
C ILE A 95 -5.47 20.75 8.68
N LEU A 96 -4.52 19.92 9.12
CA LEU A 96 -3.27 20.34 9.75
C LEU A 96 -2.11 20.40 8.74
N GLY A 97 -2.38 20.14 7.46
CA GLY A 97 -1.41 20.19 6.37
C GLY A 97 -1.70 21.33 5.39
N GLY A 98 -1.10 21.23 4.20
CA GLY A 98 -1.33 22.16 3.10
C GLY A 98 -0.41 23.39 3.10
N GLU A 99 0.61 23.40 3.96
CA GLU A 99 1.63 24.44 4.01
C GLU A 99 2.99 23.93 3.52
N ILE A 100 3.81 24.83 2.97
CA ILE A 100 5.21 24.55 2.66
C ILE A 100 6.04 24.85 3.91
N VAL A 101 6.51 23.81 4.60
CA VAL A 101 7.28 23.95 5.85
C VAL A 101 8.77 24.16 5.61
N ALA A 102 9.29 23.68 4.47
CA ALA A 102 10.64 23.94 4.00
C ALA A 102 10.71 23.76 2.47
N LYS A 103 11.60 24.49 1.82
CA LYS A 103 11.90 24.30 0.40
C LYS A 103 13.33 24.74 0.10
N GLY A 104 14.00 24.07 -0.83
CA GLY A 104 15.39 24.38 -1.16
C GLY A 104 16.19 23.16 -1.55
N ALA A 105 17.51 23.29 -1.49
CA ALA A 105 18.41 22.14 -1.58
C ALA A 105 18.32 21.29 -0.31
N LEU A 106 18.92 20.09 -0.34
CA LEU A 106 18.94 19.18 0.80
C LEU A 106 19.40 19.85 2.11
N ILE A 107 20.41 20.74 2.04
CA ILE A 107 20.93 21.45 3.21
C ILE A 107 19.89 22.37 3.85
N ASP A 108 19.02 22.99 3.06
CA ASP A 108 17.96 23.87 3.56
C ASP A 108 16.89 23.07 4.31
N ILE A 109 16.56 21.87 3.79
CA ILE A 109 15.64 20.94 4.44
C ILE A 109 16.22 20.44 5.77
N LEU A 110 17.50 20.05 5.79
CA LEU A 110 18.17 19.57 7.00
C LEU A 110 18.27 20.64 8.10
N ASN A 111 18.45 21.90 7.72
CA ASN A 111 18.55 23.02 8.65
C ASN A 111 17.18 23.55 9.13
N SER A 112 16.08 23.18 8.45
CA SER A 112 14.74 23.62 8.82
C SER A 112 14.24 22.88 10.07
N LYS A 113 14.00 23.62 11.15
CA LYS A 113 13.39 23.08 12.38
C LYS A 113 11.93 22.68 12.21
N ASN A 114 11.24 23.24 11.20
CA ASN A 114 9.82 22.98 10.94
C ASN A 114 9.61 21.78 10.01
N SER A 115 10.66 21.29 9.35
CA SER A 115 10.60 20.13 8.46
C SER A 115 10.68 18.83 9.26
N LEU A 116 9.60 18.06 9.31
CA LEU A 116 9.63 16.72 9.90
C LEU A 116 10.58 15.81 9.09
N THR A 117 10.54 15.94 7.76
CA THR A 117 11.42 15.24 6.82
C THR A 117 12.89 15.52 7.13
N GLY A 118 13.27 16.78 7.31
CA GLY A 118 14.63 17.19 7.70
C GLY A 118 15.07 16.62 9.04
N GLN A 119 14.15 16.49 10.00
CA GLN A 119 14.44 15.88 11.31
C GLN A 119 14.73 14.37 11.23
N TYR A 120 14.07 13.64 10.32
CA TYR A 120 14.43 12.25 10.04
C TYR A 120 15.73 12.12 9.26
N LEU A 121 15.92 12.92 8.20
CA LEU A 121 17.12 12.88 7.35
C LEU A 121 18.41 13.28 8.09
N SER A 122 18.29 14.15 9.10
CA SER A 122 19.40 14.53 9.99
C SER A 122 19.66 13.52 11.11
N GLY A 123 18.75 12.55 11.30
CA GLY A 123 18.80 11.58 12.38
C GLY A 123 18.43 12.14 13.76
N LYS A 124 17.86 13.35 13.83
CA LYS A 124 17.27 13.87 15.07
C LYS A 124 16.09 13.01 15.52
N PHE A 125 15.28 12.56 14.56
CA PHE A 125 14.32 11.48 14.74
C PHE A 125 14.78 10.23 14.01
N LYS A 126 14.53 9.08 14.63
CA LYS A 126 14.86 7.76 14.10
C LYS A 126 13.75 6.79 14.45
N ILE A 127 13.64 5.73 13.66
CA ILE A 127 12.77 4.60 14.00
C ILE A 127 13.61 3.67 14.88
N ASP A 128 13.20 3.51 16.13
CA ASP A 128 13.92 2.67 17.08
C ASP A 128 13.89 1.20 16.66
N VAL A 129 15.05 0.56 16.72
CA VAL A 129 15.17 -0.88 16.50
C VAL A 129 14.92 -1.59 17.83
N PRO A 130 13.93 -2.50 17.92
CA PRO A 130 13.67 -3.23 19.16
C PRO A 130 14.92 -3.98 19.64
N SER A 131 15.30 -3.75 20.90
CA SER A 131 16.45 -4.41 21.55
C SER A 131 16.22 -5.90 21.76
N TYR A 132 14.96 -6.35 21.76
CA TYR A 132 14.57 -7.74 21.93
C TYR A 132 13.65 -8.19 20.78
N ARG A 133 13.93 -9.39 20.23
CA ARG A 133 13.07 -10.07 19.27
C ARG A 133 12.35 -11.22 19.96
N ARG A 134 11.02 -11.30 19.78
CA ARG A 134 10.21 -12.40 20.33
C ARG A 134 10.71 -13.74 19.80
N LYS A 135 10.76 -14.74 20.69
CA LYS A 135 11.02 -16.13 20.32
C LYS A 135 9.79 -16.74 19.65
N ALA A 136 10.00 -17.64 18.69
CA ALA A 136 8.95 -18.36 17.99
C ALA A 136 8.52 -19.60 18.78
N ASP A 137 7.70 -19.43 19.81
CA ASP A 137 7.27 -20.49 20.73
C ASP A 137 5.82 -20.98 20.50
N LYS A 138 5.04 -20.29 19.67
CA LYS A 138 3.62 -20.62 19.41
C LYS A 138 3.43 -21.62 18.26
N GLY A 139 4.48 -22.29 17.82
CA GLY A 139 4.47 -23.19 16.67
C GLY A 139 4.73 -22.48 15.35
N GLU A 140 4.47 -23.18 14.25
CA GLU A 140 4.77 -22.73 12.89
C GLU A 140 3.72 -23.25 11.90
N ILE A 141 3.54 -22.52 10.80
CA ILE A 141 2.85 -22.98 9.59
C ILE A 141 3.91 -23.53 8.64
N LEU A 142 3.73 -24.78 8.20
CA LEU A 142 4.61 -25.43 7.24
C LEU A 142 3.90 -25.51 5.89
N LEU A 143 4.43 -24.82 4.89
CA LEU A 143 3.96 -24.89 3.52
C LEU A 143 4.98 -25.67 2.70
N LEU A 144 4.58 -26.84 2.17
CA LEU A 144 5.48 -27.73 1.44
C LEU A 144 5.30 -27.63 -0.07
N GLY A 145 6.40 -27.72 -0.81
CA GLY A 145 6.44 -27.90 -2.26
C GLY A 145 5.81 -26.77 -3.06
N SER A 146 5.97 -25.51 -2.63
CA SER A 146 5.42 -24.36 -3.34
C SER A 146 6.09 -24.18 -4.70
N ASN A 147 5.32 -24.33 -5.78
CA ASN A 147 5.82 -24.42 -7.15
C ASN A 147 5.07 -23.50 -8.14
N LYS A 148 4.22 -22.60 -7.65
CA LYS A 148 3.48 -21.65 -8.48
C LYS A 148 4.39 -20.60 -9.14
N ASN A 149 4.08 -20.21 -10.38
CA ASN A 149 4.83 -19.23 -11.17
C ASN A 149 6.34 -19.56 -11.20
N ASN A 150 7.19 -18.69 -10.62
CA ASN A 150 8.63 -18.89 -10.59
C ASN A 150 9.15 -19.54 -9.30
N LEU A 151 8.28 -19.97 -8.39
CA LEU A 151 8.67 -20.67 -7.16
C LEU A 151 9.27 -22.04 -7.51
N LYS A 152 10.38 -22.38 -6.86
CA LYS A 152 11.22 -23.54 -7.21
C LYS A 152 10.97 -24.74 -6.30
N ASN A 153 9.70 -25.14 -6.17
CA ASN A 153 9.28 -26.24 -5.29
C ASN A 153 9.83 -26.06 -3.85
N ILE A 154 9.56 -24.90 -3.26
CA ILE A 154 10.15 -24.49 -1.98
C ILE A 154 9.28 -24.92 -0.80
N ASP A 155 9.94 -25.32 0.28
CA ASP A 155 9.32 -25.53 1.58
C ASP A 155 9.54 -24.28 2.45
N VAL A 156 8.50 -23.79 3.10
CA VAL A 156 8.53 -22.57 3.91
C VAL A 156 7.91 -22.85 5.27
N SER A 157 8.69 -22.60 6.33
CA SER A 157 8.17 -22.51 7.70
C SER A 157 7.92 -21.05 8.09
N ILE A 158 6.75 -20.77 8.64
CA ILE A 158 6.36 -19.46 9.14
C ILE A 158 6.05 -19.57 10.63
N PRO A 159 6.91 -19.01 11.50
CA PRO A 159 6.69 -19.05 12.94
C PRO A 159 5.47 -18.22 13.35
N LEU A 160 4.67 -18.77 14.27
CA LEU A 160 3.52 -18.10 14.87
C LEU A 160 3.95 -17.27 16.09
N GLY A 161 3.20 -16.19 16.35
CA GLY A 161 3.43 -15.33 17.53
C GLY A 161 4.55 -14.29 17.38
N VAL A 162 5.19 -14.21 16.20
CA VAL A 162 6.28 -13.27 15.92
C VAL A 162 5.98 -12.35 14.73
N PHE A 163 6.76 -11.29 14.59
CA PHE A 163 6.67 -10.37 13.45
C PHE A 163 7.56 -10.88 12.30
N THR A 164 6.94 -11.50 11.31
CA THR A 164 7.64 -12.12 10.17
C THR A 164 7.58 -11.23 8.94
N VAL A 165 8.72 -11.01 8.28
CA VAL A 165 8.83 -10.22 7.05
C VAL A 165 9.25 -11.13 5.90
N ILE A 166 8.49 -11.12 4.81
CA ILE A 166 8.90 -11.73 3.53
C ILE A 166 9.54 -10.63 2.68
N THR A 167 10.85 -10.69 2.49
CA THR A 167 11.62 -9.71 1.71
C THR A 167 12.26 -10.34 0.47
N GLY A 168 12.87 -9.51 -0.38
CA GLY A 168 13.49 -9.90 -1.63
C GLY A 168 13.18 -8.94 -2.78
N VAL A 169 13.92 -9.08 -3.88
CA VAL A 169 13.84 -8.20 -5.05
C VAL A 169 12.50 -8.33 -5.80
N SER A 170 12.13 -7.36 -6.63
CA SER A 170 10.94 -7.46 -7.48
C SER A 170 11.06 -8.68 -8.42
N GLY A 171 9.97 -9.41 -8.61
CA GLY A 171 9.98 -10.67 -9.36
C GLY A 171 10.48 -11.91 -8.61
N SER A 172 10.98 -11.81 -7.37
CA SER A 172 11.46 -12.99 -6.60
C SER A 172 10.38 -14.01 -6.19
N GLY A 173 9.10 -13.69 -6.37
CA GLY A 173 7.98 -14.59 -6.02
C GLY A 173 7.30 -14.29 -4.68
N LYS A 174 7.63 -13.17 -3.99
CA LYS A 174 6.99 -12.78 -2.71
C LYS A 174 5.47 -12.73 -2.78
N SER A 175 4.93 -12.02 -3.79
CA SER A 175 3.49 -11.89 -3.98
C SER A 175 2.84 -13.21 -4.36
N THR A 176 3.52 -14.05 -5.16
CA THR A 176 3.07 -15.41 -5.47
C THR A 176 2.95 -16.24 -4.20
N LEU A 177 4.03 -16.30 -3.41
CA LEU A 177 4.08 -17.08 -2.18
C LEU A 177 2.99 -16.63 -1.20
N LEU A 178 2.84 -15.32 -0.98
CA LEU A 178 1.89 -14.79 0.00
C LEU A 178 0.44 -14.83 -0.50
N ASN A 179 0.16 -14.22 -1.65
CA ASN A 179 -1.21 -13.92 -2.10
C ASN A 179 -1.81 -15.04 -2.96
N GLU A 180 -0.99 -15.83 -3.66
CA GLU A 180 -1.47 -16.86 -4.58
C GLU A 180 -1.31 -18.28 -4.04
N VAL A 181 -0.52 -18.48 -2.98
CA VAL A 181 -0.28 -19.80 -2.37
C VAL A 181 -0.70 -19.80 -0.91
N LEU A 182 0.05 -19.12 -0.04
CA LEU A 182 -0.12 -19.20 1.42
C LEU A 182 -1.50 -18.74 1.88
N TYR A 183 -1.94 -17.55 1.46
CA TYR A 183 -3.22 -17.00 1.89
C TYR A 183 -4.42 -17.84 1.43
N PRO A 184 -4.56 -18.18 0.12
CA PRO A 184 -5.67 -19.05 -0.32
C PRO A 184 -5.63 -20.45 0.31
N ALA A 185 -4.44 -21.02 0.51
CA ALA A 185 -4.29 -22.30 1.19
C ALA A 185 -4.82 -22.25 2.63
N LEU A 186 -4.38 -21.27 3.43
CA LEU A 186 -4.85 -21.12 4.82
C LEU A 186 -6.34 -20.77 4.89
N ASP A 187 -6.81 -19.85 4.03
CA ASP A 187 -8.22 -19.43 4.01
C ASP A 187 -9.16 -20.61 3.69
N SER A 188 -8.78 -21.44 2.72
CA SER A 188 -9.51 -22.67 2.37
C SER A 188 -9.53 -23.68 3.52
N ARG A 189 -8.38 -23.93 4.16
CA ARG A 189 -8.29 -24.89 5.28
C ARG A 189 -9.11 -24.46 6.51
N LEU A 190 -9.19 -23.16 6.78
CA LEU A 190 -9.95 -22.62 7.92
C LEU A 190 -11.45 -22.50 7.66
N LYS A 191 -11.89 -22.23 6.41
CA LYS A 191 -13.31 -21.99 6.09
C LYS A 191 -14.14 -23.26 5.86
N LEU A 192 -13.55 -24.45 5.95
CA LEU A 192 -14.18 -25.76 5.69
C LEU A 192 -14.89 -25.88 4.31
N ASN A 193 -14.69 -24.91 3.42
CA ASN A 193 -15.17 -24.91 2.04
C ASN A 193 -14.01 -25.30 1.10
N GLU A 194 -14.35 -25.82 -0.09
CA GLU A 194 -13.47 -26.38 -1.14
C GLU A 194 -11.95 -26.27 -0.91
N LYS A 195 -11.25 -27.41 -0.97
CA LYS A 195 -9.79 -27.47 -0.82
C LYS A 195 -9.09 -26.74 -1.98
N TYR A 196 -8.47 -25.61 -1.67
CA TYR A 196 -7.53 -24.95 -2.57
C TYR A 196 -6.21 -25.73 -2.58
N CYS A 197 -5.80 -26.22 -3.75
CA CYS A 197 -4.61 -27.07 -3.93
C CYS A 197 -3.69 -26.59 -5.06
N ASP A 198 -3.82 -25.33 -5.49
CA ASP A 198 -3.02 -24.82 -6.61
C ASP A 198 -1.67 -24.27 -6.14
N GLY A 199 -0.59 -24.84 -6.67
CA GLY A 199 0.75 -24.28 -6.53
C GLY A 199 1.56 -24.70 -5.31
N PHE A 200 1.15 -25.75 -4.59
CA PHE A 200 1.87 -26.31 -3.43
C PHE A 200 1.50 -27.79 -3.20
N LYS A 201 2.31 -28.51 -2.41
CA LYS A 201 2.09 -29.93 -2.07
C LYS A 201 1.13 -30.09 -0.90
N ASP A 202 1.42 -29.47 0.23
CA ASP A 202 0.54 -29.51 1.40
C ASP A 202 0.84 -28.36 2.38
N ILE A 203 -0.05 -28.16 3.35
CA ILE A 203 0.10 -27.16 4.41
C ILE A 203 -0.28 -27.74 5.78
N PHE A 204 0.56 -27.52 6.79
CA PHE A 204 0.40 -28.02 8.16
C PHE A 204 0.53 -26.88 9.18
N GLY A 205 0.09 -27.13 10.42
CA GLY A 205 0.18 -26.15 11.51
C GLY A 205 -0.97 -25.15 11.55
N TYR A 206 -1.88 -25.19 10.57
CA TYR A 206 -3.00 -24.25 10.45
C TYR A 206 -4.06 -24.46 11.54
N GLU A 207 -4.08 -25.61 12.20
CA GLU A 207 -4.91 -25.90 13.37
C GLU A 207 -4.61 -25.02 14.60
N LYS A 208 -3.48 -24.30 14.59
CA LYS A 208 -3.06 -23.38 15.66
C LYS A 208 -3.61 -21.97 15.50
N ILE A 209 -4.34 -21.70 14.43
CA ILE A 209 -4.90 -20.38 14.12
C ILE A 209 -6.41 -20.47 13.89
N ASP A 210 -7.18 -19.52 14.41
CA ASP A 210 -8.64 -19.51 14.25
C ASP A 210 -9.09 -18.83 12.96
N LYS A 211 -8.32 -17.83 12.51
CA LYS A 211 -8.69 -16.97 11.37
C LYS A 211 -7.45 -16.39 10.70
N ILE A 212 -7.55 -16.25 9.38
CA ILE A 212 -6.62 -15.45 8.58
C ILE A 212 -7.33 -14.18 8.06
N ILE A 213 -6.63 -13.06 8.10
CA ILE A 213 -7.11 -11.77 7.61
C ILE A 213 -6.03 -11.17 6.71
N GLN A 214 -6.36 -10.94 5.44
CA GLN A 214 -5.49 -10.20 4.53
C GLN A 214 -5.93 -8.74 4.47
N ILE A 215 -5.03 -7.85 4.83
CA ILE A 215 -5.17 -6.41 4.61
C ILE A 215 -4.32 -6.06 3.38
N ASN A 216 -4.94 -5.49 2.36
CA ASN A 216 -4.28 -5.15 1.10
C ASN A 216 -4.62 -3.72 0.67
N GLN A 217 -3.99 -3.25 -0.41
CA GLN A 217 -4.19 -1.91 -0.96
C GLN A 217 -5.42 -1.80 -1.88
N LYS A 218 -6.30 -2.80 -1.92
CA LYS A 218 -7.52 -2.68 -2.74
C LYS A 218 -8.39 -1.57 -2.13
N PRO A 219 -9.06 -0.74 -2.96
CA PRO A 219 -9.95 0.29 -2.47
C PRO A 219 -10.96 -0.27 -1.47
N ILE A 220 -11.13 0.44 -0.34
CA ILE A 220 -12.02 0.08 0.77
C ILE A 220 -13.47 -0.10 0.30
N GLY A 221 -13.86 0.64 -0.73
CA GLY A 221 -15.07 0.42 -1.51
C GLY A 221 -14.91 1.00 -2.91
N ARG A 222 -15.75 0.53 -3.85
CA ARG A 222 -15.78 1.04 -5.23
C ARG A 222 -16.82 2.14 -5.45
N THR A 223 -17.53 2.52 -4.40
CA THR A 223 -18.66 3.47 -4.44
C THR A 223 -18.42 4.61 -3.47
N SER A 224 -18.92 5.80 -3.79
CA SER A 224 -18.92 6.98 -2.89
C SER A 224 -19.61 6.77 -1.55
N ARG A 225 -20.47 5.76 -1.48
CA ARG A 225 -21.15 5.35 -0.24
C ARG A 225 -20.24 4.69 0.79
N SER A 226 -19.02 4.32 0.41
CA SER A 226 -18.04 3.75 1.31
C SER A 226 -17.12 4.85 1.83
N ASN A 227 -17.18 5.09 3.13
CA ASN A 227 -16.31 6.03 3.85
C ASN A 227 -15.76 5.36 5.13
N PRO A 228 -14.78 5.97 5.81
CA PRO A 228 -14.16 5.39 7.01
C PRO A 228 -15.18 4.99 8.10
N ALA A 229 -16.20 5.83 8.34
CA ALA A 229 -17.22 5.56 9.36
C ALA A 229 -18.07 4.34 9.01
N THR A 230 -18.42 4.14 7.73
CA THR A 230 -19.14 2.94 7.29
C THR A 230 -18.27 1.69 7.30
N TYR A 231 -16.98 1.82 6.99
CA TYR A 231 -16.08 0.67 6.88
C TYR A 231 -15.71 0.08 8.24
N VAL A 232 -15.42 0.94 9.23
CA VAL A 232 -15.12 0.52 10.61
C VAL A 232 -16.40 0.12 11.36
N GLY A 233 -17.58 0.39 10.80
CA GLY A 233 -18.87 0.06 11.41
C GLY A 233 -19.41 1.12 12.39
N PHE A 234 -18.59 2.13 12.73
CA PHE A 234 -18.95 3.23 13.64
C PHE A 234 -20.21 4.01 13.20
N PHE A 235 -20.47 4.09 11.89
CA PHE A 235 -21.67 4.74 11.38
C PHE A 235 -22.97 4.08 11.86
N THR A 236 -22.96 2.80 12.23
CA THR A 236 -24.12 2.14 12.82
C THR A 236 -24.46 2.71 14.19
N GLU A 237 -23.45 2.89 15.04
CA GLU A 237 -23.63 3.47 16.38
C GLU A 237 -24.13 4.91 16.29
N ILE A 238 -23.61 5.70 15.36
CA ILE A 238 -24.12 7.06 15.09
C ILE A 238 -25.62 7.01 14.76
N ARG A 239 -26.04 6.16 13.82
CA ARG A 239 -27.45 6.07 13.42
C ARG A 239 -28.36 5.64 14.56
N GLU A 240 -27.89 4.75 15.43
CA GLU A 240 -28.62 4.33 16.62
C GLU A 240 -28.75 5.44 17.65
N LEU A 241 -27.71 6.26 17.84
CA LEU A 241 -27.76 7.44 18.69
C LEU A 241 -28.77 8.47 18.18
N PHE A 242 -28.75 8.76 16.87
CA PHE A 242 -29.71 9.69 16.28
C PHE A 242 -31.16 9.21 16.41
N ALA A 243 -31.41 7.90 16.29
CA ALA A 243 -32.73 7.31 16.49
C ALA A 243 -33.24 7.42 17.94
N LYS A 244 -32.35 7.64 18.92
CA LYS A 244 -32.72 7.80 20.33
C LYS A 244 -33.14 9.24 20.70
N LEU A 245 -32.88 10.23 19.84
CA LEU A 245 -33.21 11.64 20.10
C LEU A 245 -34.73 11.83 20.26
N PRO A 246 -35.19 12.77 21.13
CA PRO A 246 -36.62 13.02 21.34
C PRO A 246 -37.39 13.31 20.04
N ASP A 247 -36.82 14.16 19.19
CA ASP A 247 -37.42 14.49 17.88
C ASP A 247 -37.53 13.26 16.97
N ALA A 248 -36.51 12.42 16.94
CA ALA A 248 -36.53 11.18 16.16
C ALA A 248 -37.63 10.23 16.67
N LYS A 249 -37.75 10.07 17.98
CA LYS A 249 -38.79 9.24 18.61
C LYS A 249 -40.20 9.79 18.33
N SER A 250 -40.41 11.10 18.48
CA SER A 250 -41.71 11.73 18.22
C SER A 250 -42.17 11.55 16.76
N ARG A 251 -41.23 11.49 15.82
CA ARG A 251 -41.47 11.29 14.38
C ARG A 251 -41.43 9.82 13.93
N GLY A 252 -41.21 8.87 14.86
CA GLY A 252 -41.09 7.44 14.54
C GLY A 252 -39.86 7.07 13.73
N PHE A 253 -38.81 7.89 13.74
CA PHE A 253 -37.58 7.65 12.98
C PHE A 253 -36.73 6.56 13.65
N LYS A 254 -36.46 5.50 12.88
CA LYS A 254 -35.53 4.42 13.25
C LYS A 254 -34.13 4.70 12.68
N ALA A 255 -33.13 3.91 13.10
CA ALA A 255 -31.75 4.03 12.61
C ALA A 255 -31.62 3.97 11.07
N GLY A 256 -32.56 3.31 10.38
CA GLY A 256 -32.63 3.29 8.91
C GLY A 256 -32.90 4.67 8.30
N ARG A 257 -33.62 5.56 8.98
CA ARG A 257 -33.88 6.93 8.50
C ARG A 257 -32.59 7.74 8.35
N PHE A 258 -31.59 7.48 9.18
CA PHE A 258 -30.31 8.20 9.20
C PHE A 258 -29.24 7.53 8.32
N SER A 259 -29.62 6.56 7.49
CA SER A 259 -28.71 5.92 6.55
C SER A 259 -28.91 6.51 5.15
N PHE A 260 -27.81 6.98 4.56
CA PHE A 260 -27.80 7.45 3.17
C PHE A 260 -27.94 6.28 2.15
N ASN A 261 -27.80 5.03 2.59
CA ASN A 261 -27.86 3.85 1.72
C ASN A 261 -29.29 3.32 1.49
N VAL A 262 -30.29 3.80 2.24
CA VAL A 262 -31.68 3.32 2.16
C VAL A 262 -32.66 4.46 1.88
N LYS A 263 -33.71 4.15 1.11
CA LYS A 263 -34.80 5.08 0.84
C LYS A 263 -35.51 5.47 2.14
N GLY A 264 -35.95 6.71 2.20
CA GLY A 264 -36.69 7.26 3.33
C GLY A 264 -36.10 8.57 3.82
N GLY A 265 -34.87 8.55 4.36
CA GLY A 265 -34.22 9.76 4.92
C GLY A 265 -33.02 10.28 4.14
N ARG A 266 -32.56 9.57 3.10
CA ARG A 266 -31.53 10.07 2.19
C ARG A 266 -32.09 11.12 1.21
N CYS A 267 -31.20 11.85 0.56
CA CYS A 267 -31.56 12.67 -0.60
C CYS A 267 -31.93 11.76 -1.78
N GLU A 268 -33.15 11.83 -2.30
CA GLU A 268 -33.56 11.01 -3.45
C GLU A 268 -33.02 11.53 -4.79
N LYS A 269 -32.58 12.79 -4.87
CA LYS A 269 -31.98 13.35 -6.10
C LYS A 269 -30.63 12.70 -6.43
N CYS A 270 -29.70 12.66 -5.46
CA CYS A 270 -28.41 11.97 -5.61
C CYS A 270 -28.43 10.55 -5.05
N GLN A 271 -29.61 10.06 -4.63
CA GLN A 271 -29.79 8.74 -4.01
C GLN A 271 -28.84 8.42 -2.83
N GLY A 272 -28.37 9.46 -2.13
CA GLY A 272 -27.44 9.34 -1.00
C GLY A 272 -25.95 9.42 -1.37
N ASP A 273 -25.60 9.67 -2.62
CA ASP A 273 -24.19 9.74 -3.06
C ASP A 273 -23.52 11.08 -2.70
N GLY A 274 -24.32 12.14 -2.54
CA GLY A 274 -23.85 13.45 -2.07
C GLY A 274 -23.27 14.38 -3.15
N TYR A 275 -23.16 13.91 -4.39
CA TYR A 275 -22.76 14.69 -5.57
C TYR A 275 -23.53 14.24 -6.80
#